data_AF-A0A4Q5WAJ9-F1
#
_entry.id   AF-A0A4Q5WAJ9-F1
#
_cell.length_a   1.000
_cell.length_b   1.000
_cell.length_c   1.000
_cell.angle_alpha   90.00
_cell.angle_beta   90.00
_cell.angle_gamma   90.00
#
_symmetry.space_group_name_H-M   'P 1'
#
loop_
_entity.id
_entity.type
_entity.pdbx_description
1 polymer ?
#
loop_
_entity_poly.entity_id
_entity_poly.type
_entity_poly.pdbx_seq_one_letter_code
_entity_poly.pdbx_strand_id
1 'polypeptide(L)' 'MAKVIGVGGVFFKSRDPEGLIGWYRDVVGLPVESWGGVILRP' A
#
# COMPACT_ATOMS: atom_id res chain seq x y z
N MET A 1 -3.70 31.36 0.39
CA MET A 1 -4.53 30.14 0.23
C MET A 1 -3.64 28.92 0.42
N ALA A 2 -4.07 27.93 1.21
CA ALA A 2 -3.34 26.67 1.37
C ALA A 2 -3.56 25.75 0.16
N LYS A 3 -2.57 24.91 -0.17
CA LYS A 3 -2.62 23.92 -1.26
C LYS A 3 -2.37 22.52 -0.71
N VAL A 4 -2.95 21.51 -1.34
CA VAL A 4 -2.60 20.11 -1.08
C VAL A 4 -1.18 19.86 -1.56
N ILE A 5 -0.36 19.26 -0.70
CA ILE A 5 1.06 19.00 -0.97
C ILE A 5 1.38 17.52 -1.22
N GLY A 6 0.40 16.62 -1.08
CA GLY A 6 0.59 15.20 -1.32
C GLY A 6 -0.58 14.34 -0.84
N VAL A 7 -0.46 13.03 -1.09
CA VAL A 7 -1.37 12.00 -0.60
C VAL A 7 -0.69 11.26 0.55
N GLY A 8 -1.32 11.23 1.73
CA GLY A 8 -0.74 10.60 2.92
C GLY A 8 -0.75 9.07 2.89
N GLY A 9 -1.68 8.46 2.18
CA GLY A 9 -1.81 7.01 2.05
C GLY A 9 -3.14 6.60 1.43
N VAL A 10 -3.24 5.34 1.03
CA VAL A 10 -4.46 4.75 0.47
C VAL A 10 -4.75 3.45 1.20
N PHE A 11 -5.99 3.28 1.65
CA PHE A 11 -6.46 2.10 2.36
C PHE A 11 -7.73 1.61 1.69
N PHE A 12 -7.81 0.31 1.43
CA PHE A 12 -8.99 -0.29 0.82
C PHE A 12 -9.14 -1.73 1.28
N LYS A 13 -10.38 -2.24 1.20
CA LYS A 13 -10.69 -3.64 1.52
C LYS A 13 -10.53 -4.49 0.27
N SER A 14 -9.88 -5.64 0.41
CA SER A 14 -9.83 -6.67 -0.63
C SER A 14 -10.76 -7.82 -0.28
N ARG A 15 -11.35 -8.44 -1.30
CA ARG A 15 -12.05 -9.73 -1.17
C ARG A 15 -11.07 -10.89 -1.04
N ASP A 16 -9.85 -10.72 -1.53
CA ASP A 16 -8.72 -11.64 -1.41
C ASP A 16 -7.48 -10.87 -0.91
N PRO A 17 -7.31 -10.74 0.42
CA PRO A 17 -6.18 -10.02 0.99
C PRO A 17 -4.83 -10.69 0.70
N GLU A 18 -4.76 -12.02 0.78
CA GLU A 18 -3.51 -12.77 0.62
C GLU A 18 -3.00 -12.69 -0.83
N GLY A 19 -3.89 -12.87 -1.80
CA GLY A 19 -3.55 -12.73 -3.22
C GLY A 19 -3.10 -11.31 -3.57
N LEU A 20 -3.77 -10.29 -3.03
CA LEU A 20 -3.38 -8.89 -3.23
C LEU A 20 -2.00 -8.60 -2.63
N ILE A 21 -1.73 -9.09 -1.42
CA ILE A 21 -0.42 -8.97 -0.77
C ILE A 21 0.67 -9.62 -1.61
N GLY A 22 0.43 -10.84 -2.10
CA GLY A 22 1.35 -11.55 -2.98
C GLY A 22 1.63 -10.77 -4.26
N TRP A 23 0.60 -10.21 -4.89
CA TRP A 23 0.76 -9.39 -6.10
C TRP A 23 1.59 -8.12 -5.85
N TYR A 24 1.35 -7.41 -4.75
CA TYR A 24 2.17 -6.24 -4.39
C TYR A 24 3.63 -6.62 -4.17
N ARG A 25 3.91 -7.77 -3.56
CA ARG A 25 5.27 -8.26 -3.37
C ARG A 25 5.92 -8.67 -4.69
N ASP A 26 5.25 -9.50 -5.48
CA ASP A 26 5.88 -10.20 -6.61
C ASP A 26 5.89 -9.38 -7.90
N VAL A 27 4.87 -8.53 -8.10
CA VAL A 27 4.72 -7.72 -9.32
C VAL A 27 5.20 -6.30 -9.11
N VAL A 28 4.84 -5.68 -7.97
CA VAL A 28 5.22 -4.28 -7.69
C VAL A 28 6.56 -4.20 -6.95
N GLY A 29 6.99 -5.28 -6.29
CA GLY A 29 8.22 -5.29 -5.49
C GLY A 29 8.06 -4.60 -4.14
N LEU A 30 6.83 -4.39 -3.67
CA LEU A 30 6.56 -3.78 -2.38
C LEU A 30 6.38 -4.88 -1.31
N PRO A 31 7.31 -5.01 -0.35
CA PRO A 31 7.18 -5.98 0.72
C PRO A 31 6.10 -5.52 1.69
N VAL A 32 4.94 -6.18 1.64
CA VAL A 32 3.87 -5.92 2.59
C VAL A 32 4.24 -6.50 3.95
N GLU A 33 4.18 -5.65 4.97
CA GLU A 33 4.49 -6.01 6.34
C GLU A 33 3.41 -6.93 6.93
N SER A 34 3.71 -7.58 8.06
CA SER A 34 2.79 -8.53 8.72
C SER A 34 1.45 -7.93 9.14
N TRP A 35 1.36 -6.61 9.28
CA TRP A 35 0.11 -5.90 9.57
C TRP A 35 -0.75 -5.61 8.32
N GLY A 36 -0.28 -5.97 7.12
CA GLY A 36 -1.06 -5.93 5.88
C GLY A 36 -0.90 -4.67 5.03
N GLY A 37 0.14 -3.86 5.24
CA GLY A 37 0.43 -2.71 4.37
C GLY A 37 1.91 -2.38 4.24
N VAL A 38 2.19 -1.26 3.57
CA VAL A 38 3.55 -0.83 3.21
C VAL A 38 3.71 0.64 3.59
N ILE A 39 4.83 0.98 4.24
CA ILE A 39 5.21 2.37 4.47
C ILE A 39 6.12 2.81 3.32
N LEU A 40 5.63 3.75 2.50
CA LEU A 40 6.43 4.40 1.48
C LEU A 40 7.27 5.49 2.14
N ARG A 41 8.59 5.30 2.14
CA ARG A 41 9.54 6.29 2.62
C ARG A 41 9.99 7.17 1.44
N PRO A 42 10.31 8.45 1.67
CA PRO A 42 10.91 9.31 0.66
C PRO A 42 12.21 8.74 0.09
#